data_AF-A0A290XFE6-F1
#
_entry.id   AF-A0A290XFE6-F1
#
_cell.length_a   1.000
_cell.length_b   1.000
_cell.length_c   1.000
_cell.angle_alpha   90.00
_cell.angle_beta   90.00
_cell.angle_gamma   90.00
#
_symmetry.space_group_name_H-M   'P 1'
#
loop_
_entity.id
_entity.type
_entity.pdbx_description
1 polymer ?
#
loop_
_entity_poly.entity_id
_entity_poly.type
_entity_poly.pdbx_seq_one_letter_code
_entity_poly.pdbx_strand_id
1 'polypeptide(L)' 'MSWLGFVLVILGIWLAFKVAGVVLRLIVTVLIVIAAYWWLAPYFGWPTLGELFHVLGPDVRVPDIALPELGLP' A
#
# COMPACT_ATOMS: atom_id res chain seq x y z
N MET A 1 39.88 -18.44 -16.31
CA MET A 1 38.48 -18.43 -16.78
C MET A 1 37.46 -18.78 -15.68
N SER A 2 37.61 -18.25 -14.46
CA SER A 2 36.55 -18.32 -13.42
C SER A 2 36.38 -16.99 -12.65
N TRP A 3 37.30 -16.06 -12.89
CA TRP A 3 37.37 -14.75 -12.24
C TRP A 3 36.22 -13.83 -12.65
N LEU A 4 35.91 -13.76 -13.95
CA LEU A 4 34.82 -12.92 -14.47
C LEU A 4 33.44 -13.31 -13.92
N GLY A 5 33.17 -14.61 -13.75
CA GLY A 5 31.92 -15.07 -13.15
C GLY A 5 31.79 -14.63 -11.69
N PHE A 6 32.88 -14.69 -10.93
CA PHE A 6 32.90 -14.25 -9.53
C PHE A 6 32.64 -12.74 -9.39
N VAL A 7 33.26 -11.94 -10.26
CA VAL A 7 33.02 -10.49 -10.32
C VAL A 7 31.57 -10.18 -10.67
N LEU A 8 30.97 -10.91 -11.61
CA LEU A 8 29.58 -10.69 -12.03
C LEU A 8 28.58 -10.99 -10.90
N VAL A 9 28.83 -12.05 -10.12
CA VAL A 9 27.98 -12.42 -8.97
C VAL A 9 28.06 -11.36 -7.87
N ILE A 10 29.27 -10.89 -7.53
CA ILE A 10 29.45 -9.83 -6.54
C ILE A 10 28.78 -8.54 -7.00
N LEU A 11 28.92 -8.19 -8.28
CA LEU A 11 28.29 -7.00 -8.86
C LEU A 11 26.76 -7.11 -8.84
N GLY A 12 26.21 -8.28 -9.14
CA GLY A 12 24.77 -8.54 -9.09
C GLY A 12 24.21 -8.41 -7.68
N ILE A 13 24.89 -8.96 -6.67
CA ILE A 13 24.51 -8.81 -5.26
C ILE A 13 24.59 -7.35 -4.84
N TRP A 14 25.65 -6.63 -5.22
CA TRP A 14 25.80 -5.20 -4.92
C TRP A 14 24.66 -4.37 -5.54
N LEU A 15 24.29 -4.66 -6.79
CA LEU A 15 23.16 -4.01 -7.46
C LEU A 15 21.83 -4.33 -6.77
N ALA A 16 21.61 -5.59 -6.39
CA ALA A 16 20.41 -6.03 -5.69
C ALA A 16 20.24 -5.31 -4.34
N PHE A 17 21.31 -5.17 -3.55
CA PHE A 17 21.29 -4.40 -2.30
C PHE A 17 21.02 -2.92 -2.55
N LYS A 18 21.59 -2.35 -3.62
CA LYS A 18 21.36 -0.96 -3.99
C LYS A 18 19.90 -0.69 -4.36
N VAL A 19 19.30 -1.59 -5.14
CA VAL A 19 17.88 -1.53 -5.51
C VAL A 19 16.99 -1.78 -4.29
N ALA A 20 17.31 -2.75 -3.45
CA ALA A 20 16.56 -3.02 -2.21
C ALA A 20 16.53 -1.80 -1.27
N GLY A 21 17.64 -1.08 -1.15
CA GLY A 21 17.70 0.17 -0.38
C GLY A 21 16.79 1.26 -0.97
N VAL A 22 16.72 1.37 -2.30
CA VAL A 22 15.81 2.30 -2.98
C VAL A 22 14.35 1.89 -2.76
N VAL A 23 14.02 0.61 -2.94
CA VAL A 23 12.67 0.06 -2.73
C VAL A 23 12.21 0.29 -1.29
N LEU A 24 13.06 0.00 -0.30
CA LEU A 24 12.78 0.25 1.11
C LEU A 24 12.49 1.74 1.36
N ARG A 25 13.34 2.62 0.82
CA ARG A 25 13.14 4.06 0.93
C ARG A 25 11.81 4.50 0.29
N LEU A 26 11.45 3.91 -0.84
CA LEU A 26 10.20 4.20 -1.55
C LEU A 26 8.99 3.75 -0.72
N ILE A 27 9.01 2.54 -0.17
CA ILE A 27 7.97 2.02 0.74
C ILE A 27 7.83 2.94 1.95
N VAL A 28 8.94 3.26 2.63
CA VAL A 28 8.93 4.15 3.80
C VAL A 28 8.39 5.52 3.44
N THR A 29 8.76 6.06 2.27
CA THR A 29 8.25 7.36 1.79
C THR A 29 6.74 7.31 1.60
N VAL A 30 6.22 6.26 0.94
CA VAL A 30 4.76 6.07 0.76
C VAL A 30 4.05 5.95 2.11
N LEU A 31 4.60 5.18 3.05
CA LEU A 31 4.04 5.06 4.39
C LEU A 31 4.00 6.41 5.12
N ILE A 32 5.06 7.22 5.00
CA ILE A 32 5.10 8.58 5.57
C ILE A 32 4.02 9.47 4.93
N VAL A 33 3.82 9.40 3.61
CA VAL A 33 2.78 10.18 2.93
C VAL A 33 1.38 9.79 3.41
N ILE A 34 1.11 8.49 3.55
CA ILE A 34 -0.18 7.99 4.05
C ILE A 34 -0.39 8.45 5.50
N ALA A 35 0.62 8.33 6.35
CA ALA A 35 0.55 8.77 7.74
C ALA A 35 0.34 10.29 7.85
N ALA A 36 1.06 11.07 7.04
CA ALA A 36 0.91 12.52 6.98
C ALA A 36 -0.49 12.92 6.50
N TYR A 37 -1.03 12.25 5.47
CA TYR A 37 -2.39 12.46 5.01
C TYR A 37 -3.39 12.16 6.12
N TRP A 38 -3.27 11.01 6.78
CA TRP A 38 -4.16 10.63 7.87
C TRP A 38 -4.14 11.62 9.03
N TRP A 39 -2.97 12.16 9.35
CA TRP A 39 -2.82 13.17 10.40
C TRP A 39 -3.34 14.56 9.99
N LEU A 40 -3.17 14.95 8.72
CA LEU A 40 -3.71 16.22 8.20
C LEU A 40 -5.22 16.18 7.92
N ALA A 41 -5.77 15.03 7.56
CA ALA A 41 -7.18 14.85 7.21
C ALA A 41 -8.16 15.46 8.22
N PRO A 42 -8.05 15.26 9.54
CA PRO A 42 -8.99 15.86 10.51
C PRO A 42 -8.88 17.39 10.58
N TYR A 43 -7.73 17.98 10.29
CA TYR A 43 -7.55 19.44 10.31
C TYR A 43 -8.14 20.11 9.06
N PHE A 44 -8.11 19.42 7.92
CA PHE A 44 -8.59 19.94 6.64
C PHE A 44 -10.00 19.46 6.26
N GLY A 45 -10.63 18.61 7.07
CA GLY A 45 -11.94 18.03 6.77
C GLY A 45 -11.94 17.11 5.55
N TRP A 46 -10.80 16.53 5.22
CA TRP A 46 -10.66 15.63 4.06
C TRP A 46 -11.23 14.25 4.37
N PRO A 47 -11.73 13.52 3.35
CA PRO A 47 -12.27 12.19 3.53
C PRO A 47 -11.23 11.27 4.14
N THR A 48 -11.68 10.44 5.08
CA THR A 48 -10.82 9.45 5.72
C THR A 48 -10.34 8.43 4.70
N LEU A 49 -9.25 7.72 5.00
CA LEU A 49 -8.74 6.69 4.09
C LEU A 49 -9.83 5.66 3.73
N GLY A 50 -10.71 5.31 4.68
CA GLY A 50 -11.84 4.39 4.44
C GLY A 50 -12.85 4.91 3.41
N GLU A 51 -13.18 6.20 3.44
CA GLU A 51 -14.05 6.83 2.44
C GLU A 51 -13.36 6.93 1.07
N LEU A 52 -12.07 7.23 1.03
CA LEU A 52 -11.28 7.21 -0.20
C LEU A 52 -11.27 5.82 -0.85
N PHE A 53 -11.07 4.76 -0.08
CA PHE A 53 -11.17 3.38 -0.57
C PHE A 53 -12.60 2.97 -0.94
N HIS A 54 -13.61 3.59 -0.33
CA HIS A 54 -15.01 3.38 -0.72
C HIS A 54 -15.36 4.06 -2.05
N VAL A 55 -14.84 5.26 -2.30
CA VAL A 55 -15.11 6.05 -3.52
C VAL A 55 -14.24 5.63 -4.71
N LEU A 56 -12.97 5.26 -4.48
CA LEU A 56 -12.06 4.74 -5.52
C LEU A 56 -12.05 3.21 -5.61
N GLY A 57 -12.70 2.53 -4.67
CA GLY A 57 -12.81 1.08 -4.70
C GLY A 57 -13.67 0.61 -5.89
N PRO A 58 -13.41 -0.58 -6.45
CA PRO A 58 -14.31 -1.15 -7.45
C PRO A 58 -15.69 -1.23 -6.82
N ASP A 59 -16.69 -0.59 -7.43
CA ASP A 59 -18.06 -0.48 -6.93
C ASP A 59 -18.59 -1.87 -6.52
N VAL A 60 -18.38 -2.25 -5.26
CA VAL A 60 -19.08 -3.38 -4.66
C VAL A 60 -20.47 -2.84 -4.39
N ARG A 61 -21.29 -2.85 -5.44
CA ARG A 61 -22.74 -2.76 -5.34
C ARG A 61 -23.18 -3.98 -4.55
N VAL A 62 -23.10 -3.90 -3.22
CA VAL A 62 -23.75 -4.86 -2.35
C VAL A 62 -25.23 -4.72 -2.70
N PRO A 63 -25.87 -5.74 -3.31
CA PRO A 63 -27.30 -5.68 -3.56
C PRO A 63 -27.98 -5.49 -2.20
N ASP A 64 -29.00 -4.63 -2.13
CA ASP A 64 -29.84 -4.50 -0.94
C ASP A 64 -30.49 -5.86 -0.65
N ILE A 65 -29.82 -6.68 0.17
CA ILE A 65 -30.40 -7.91 0.68
C ILE A 65 -31.40 -7.46 1.73
N ALA A 66 -32.68 -7.51 1.39
CA ALA A 66 -33.76 -7.40 2.37
C ALA A 66 -33.48 -8.44 3.46
N LEU A 67 -33.07 -7.98 4.64
CA LEU A 67 -32.89 -8.86 5.79
C LEU A 67 -34.23 -9.56 6.02
N PRO A 68 -34.27 -10.90 6.13
CA PRO A 68 -35.48 -11.57 6.58
C PRO A 68 -35.87 -10.94 7.91
N GLU A 69 -37.13 -10.49 8.03
CA GLU A 69 -37.72 -10.03 9.28
C GLU A 69 -37.43 -11.09 10.35
N LEU A 70 -36.40 -10.86 11.16
CA LEU A 70 -36.09 -11.73 12.29
C LEU A 70 -37.23 -11.51 13.26
N GLY A 71 -38.25 -12.39 13.16
CA GLY A 71 -39.28 -12.58 14.17
C GLY A 71 -38.61 -13.00 15.46
N LEU A 72 -38.07 -12.03 16.18
CA LEU A 72 -37.61 -12.18 17.55
C LEU A 72 -38.86 -12.35 18.42
N PRO A 73 -38.94 -13.42 19.23
CA PRO A 73 -40.06 -13.64 20.14
C PRO A 73 -40.12 -12.58 21.25
#